data_AF-A0A3D1KXN0-F1
#
_entry.id   AF-A0A3D1KXN0-F1
#
_cell.length_a   1.000
_cell.length_b   1.000
_cell.length_c   1.000
_cell.angle_alpha   90.00
_cell.angle_beta   90.00
_cell.angle_gamma   90.00
#
_symmetry.space_group_name_H-M   'P 1'
#
loop_
_entity.id
_entity.type
_entity.pdbx_description
1 polymer ?
#
loop_
_entity_poly.entity_id
_entity_poly.type
_entity_poly.pdbx_seq_one_letter_code
_entity_poly.pdbx_strand_id
1 'polypeptide(L)'
;MNKSLIFDLMGWLFGILVLAIGIVNIFWGNDMFFGVFIVMLTTVYFPPFNIALNKLTGFSIPVWVKIVLGLFILWAALGVGELFDKVDMMLTDFSLL
;
A
#
# COMPACT_ATOMS: atom_id res chain seq x y z
N MET A 1 26.28 -2.59 -6.23
CA MET A 1 24.86 -2.85 -6.51
C MET A 1 24.31 -1.68 -7.32
N ASN A 2 23.54 -1.92 -8.39
CA ASN A 2 23.00 -0.83 -9.22
C ASN A 2 21.99 -0.01 -8.39
N LYS A 3 22.17 1.32 -8.36
CA LYS A 3 21.32 2.25 -7.61
C LYS A 3 19.84 2.12 -8.00
N SER A 4 19.53 1.84 -9.27
CA SER A 4 18.16 1.60 -9.76
C SER A 4 17.50 0.41 -9.08
N LEU A 5 18.22 -0.71 -8.95
CA LEU A 5 17.68 -1.94 -8.36
C LEU A 5 17.30 -1.77 -6.88
N ILE A 6 18.06 -0.97 -6.13
CA ILE A 6 17.75 -0.67 -4.72
C ILE A 6 16.41 0.04 -4.60
N PHE A 7 16.19 1.07 -5.42
CA PHE A 7 14.93 1.82 -5.40
C PHE A 7 13.74 0.98 -5.85
N ASP A 8 13.94 0.12 -6.86
CA ASP A 8 12.89 -0.79 -7.31
C ASP A 8 12.51 -1.79 -6.22
N LEU A 9 13.49 -2.39 -5.54
CA LEU A 9 13.28 -3.30 -4.41
C LEU A 9 12.57 -2.60 -3.24
N MET A 10 12.96 -1.38 -2.89
CA MET A 10 12.28 -0.60 -1.87
C MET A 10 10.83 -0.30 -2.25
N GLY A 11 10.56 0.03 -3.51
CA GLY A 11 9.21 0.21 -4.04
C GLY A 11 8.36 -1.04 -3.94
N TRP A 12 8.93 -2.20 -4.28
CA TRP A 12 8.27 -3.50 -4.12
C TRP A 12 7.94 -3.82 -2.66
N LEU A 13 8.93 -3.72 -1.77
CA LEU A 13 8.75 -4.02 -0.34
C LEU A 13 7.68 -3.12 0.28
N PHE A 14 7.75 -1.82 0.02
CA PHE A 14 6.78 -0.87 0.54
C PHE A 14 5.40 -1.07 -0.08
N GLY A 15 5.33 -1.30 -1.39
CA GLY A 15 4.08 -1.57 -2.10
C GLY A 15 3.37 -2.82 -1.57
N ILE A 16 4.10 -3.90 -1.30
CA ILE A 16 3.56 -5.13 -0.70
C ILE A 16 3.03 -4.86 0.71
N LEU A 17 3.78 -4.12 1.53
CA LEU A 17 3.34 -3.77 2.89
C LEU A 17 2.03 -2.98 2.86
N VAL A 18 1.95 -1.94 2.02
CA VAL A 18 0.73 -1.13 1.91
C VAL A 18 -0.42 -1.93 1.30
N LEU A 19 -0.12 -2.86 0.39
CA LEU A 19 -1.12 -3.76 -0.20
C LEU A 19 -1.71 -4.68 0.86
N ALA A 20 -0.88 -5.25 1.72
CA ALA A 20 -1.33 -6.06 2.84
C ALA A 20 -2.24 -5.26 3.79
N ILE A 21 -1.87 -4.01 4.11
CA ILE A 21 -2.72 -3.10 4.90
C ILE A 21 -4.09 -2.90 4.24
N GLY A 22 -4.10 -2.65 2.93
CA GLY A 22 -5.33 -2.48 2.16
C GLY A 22 -6.21 -3.73 2.20
N ILE A 23 -5.62 -4.92 1.99
CA ILE A 23 -6.32 -6.20 2.05
C ILE A 23 -6.92 -6.43 3.44
N VAL A 24 -6.16 -6.20 4.52
CA VAL A 24 -6.68 -6.31 5.89
C VAL A 24 -7.89 -5.39 6.09
N ASN A 25 -7.83 -4.15 5.59
CA ASN A 25 -8.93 -3.20 5.68
C ASN A 25 -10.14 -3.55 4.81
N ILE A 26 -9.99 -4.37 3.75
CA ILE A 26 -11.12 -4.83 2.93
C ILE A 26 -11.91 -5.92 3.66
N PHE A 27 -11.20 -6.86 4.27
CA PHE A 27 -11.81 -8.09 4.79
C PHE A 27 -12.12 -8.05 6.29
N TRP A 28 -11.42 -7.21 7.07
CA TRP A 28 -11.60 -7.10 8.52
C TRP A 28 -11.94 -5.66 8.93
N GLY A 29 -12.94 -5.53 9.79
CA GLY A 29 -13.44 -4.26 10.32
C GLY A 29 -14.68 -3.73 9.60
N ASN A 30 -14.85 -2.41 9.61
CA ASN A 30 -16.12 -1.74 9.33
C ASN A 30 -16.17 -0.95 8.00
N ASP A 31 -15.04 -0.73 7.32
CA ASP A 31 -14.98 0.10 6.10
C ASP A 31 -14.14 -0.57 5.00
N MET A 32 -14.83 -1.35 4.16
CA MET A 32 -14.22 -2.02 3.02
C MET A 32 -13.77 -1.04 1.92
N PHE A 33 -14.44 0.11 1.78
CA PHE A 33 -14.16 1.06 0.71
C PHE A 33 -12.84 1.78 0.97
N PHE A 34 -12.55 2.07 2.24
CA PHE A 34 -11.24 2.56 2.66
C PHE A 34 -10.11 1.57 2.29
N GLY A 35 -10.32 0.27 2.53
CA GLY A 35 -9.37 -0.77 2.13
C GLY A 35 -9.14 -0.83 0.62
N VAL A 36 -10.23 -0.80 -0.17
CA VAL A 36 -10.15 -0.75 -1.64
C VAL A 36 -9.39 0.48 -2.12
N PHE A 37 -9.64 1.65 -1.51
CA PHE A 37 -8.92 2.88 -1.82
C PHE A 37 -7.42 2.74 -1.56
N ILE A 38 -7.02 2.18 -0.40
CA ILE A 38 -5.61 1.89 -0.12
C ILE A 38 -5.02 0.95 -1.17
N VAL A 39 -5.71 -0.14 -1.53
CA VAL A 39 -5.24 -1.08 -2.55
C VAL A 39 -4.99 -0.38 -3.88
N MET A 40 -5.88 0.51 -4.32
CA MET A 40 -5.65 1.29 -5.55
C MET A 40 -4.39 2.17 -5.45
N LEU A 41 -4.17 2.83 -4.30
CA LEU A 41 -3.00 3.68 -4.08
C LEU A 41 -1.68 2.90 -4.09
N THR A 42 -1.71 1.58 -3.81
CA THR A 42 -0.48 0.76 -3.80
C THR A 42 0.21 0.69 -5.15
N THR A 43 -0.55 0.82 -6.23
CA THR A 43 -0.05 0.82 -7.62
C THR A 43 1.09 1.82 -7.82
N VAL A 44 1.05 2.96 -7.14
CA VAL A 44 2.07 4.03 -7.20
C VAL A 44 3.47 3.55 -6.81
N TYR A 45 3.58 2.53 -5.95
CA TYR A 45 4.87 2.02 -5.46
C TYR A 45 5.48 0.95 -6.35
N PHE A 46 4.68 0.28 -7.19
CA PHE A 46 5.18 -0.80 -8.05
C PHE A 46 5.93 -0.24 -9.28
N PRO A 47 7.18 -0.68 -9.54
CA PRO A 47 7.94 -0.23 -10.71
C PRO A 47 7.22 -0.45 -12.06
N PRO A 48 6.55 -1.59 -12.33
CA PRO A 48 5.83 -1.80 -13.58
C PRO A 48 4.77 -0.74 -13.87
N PHE A 49 4.03 -0.29 -12.84
CA PHE A 49 3.01 0.74 -12.98
C PHE A 49 3.62 2.09 -13.33
N ASN A 50 4.73 2.45 -12.67
CA ASN A 50 5.45 3.69 -12.98
C ASN A 50 5.99 3.71 -14.42
N ILE A 51 6.51 2.57 -14.89
CA ILE A 51 6.97 2.42 -16.28
C ILE A 51 5.80 2.56 -17.26
N ALA A 52 4.67 1.89 -16.98
CA ALA A 52 3.48 1.97 -17.83
C ALA A 52 2.91 3.40 -17.88
N LEU A 53 2.81 4.07 -16.73
CA LEU A 53 2.35 5.46 -16.64
C LEU A 53 3.22 6.40 -17.45
N ASN A 54 4.56 6.29 -17.30
CA ASN A 54 5.49 7.12 -18.07
C ASN A 54 5.35 6.86 -19.59
N LYS A 55 5.24 5.59 -20.01
CA LYS A 55 5.06 5.25 -21.42
C LYS A 55 3.75 5.79 -22.01
N LEU A 56 2.67 5.80 -21.24
CA LEU A 56 1.34 6.22 -21.71
C LEU A 56 1.15 7.74 -21.66
N THR A 57 1.74 8.43 -20.68
CA THR A 57 1.45 9.85 -20.40
C THR A 57 2.66 10.77 -20.45
N GLY A 58 3.87 10.22 -20.52
CA GLY A 58 5.13 10.96 -20.35
C GLY A 58 5.41 11.38 -18.90
N PHE A 59 4.52 11.06 -17.95
CA PHE A 59 4.63 11.50 -16.56
C PHE A 59 5.36 10.47 -15.68
N SER A 60 6.30 10.95 -14.88
CA SER A 60 6.96 10.17 -13.82
C SER A 60 6.57 10.69 -12.46
N ILE A 61 6.09 9.80 -11.59
CA ILE A 61 5.73 10.16 -10.21
C ILE A 61 7.00 10.53 -9.44
N PRO A 62 7.13 11.78 -8.96
CA PRO A 62 8.28 12.19 -8.17
C PRO A 62 8.39 11.40 -6.86
N VAL A 63 9.62 11.14 -6.41
CA VAL A 63 9.87 10.35 -5.19
C VAL A 63 9.21 10.98 -3.95
N TRP A 64 9.22 12.31 -3.83
CA TRP A 64 8.61 13.00 -2.69
C TRP A 64 7.09 12.77 -2.61
N VAL A 65 6.40 12.66 -3.75
CA VAL A 65 4.95 12.36 -3.79
C VAL A 65 4.70 10.97 -3.21
N LYS A 66 5.55 10.00 -3.57
CA LYS A 66 5.46 8.63 -3.01
C LYS A 66 5.67 8.62 -1.50
N ILE A 67 6.62 9.42 -1.00
CA ILE A 67 6.88 9.53 0.44
C ILE A 67 5.68 10.12 1.16
N VAL A 68 5.14 11.24 0.68
CA VAL A 68 3.96 11.89 1.27
C VAL A 68 2.76 10.95 1.26
N LEU A 69 2.52 10.27 0.14
CA LEU A 69 1.46 9.27 0.02
C LEU A 69 1.66 8.11 1.00
N GLY A 70 2.89 7.65 1.18
CA GLY A 70 3.21 6.54 2.08
C GLY A 70 2.94 6.90 3.53
N LEU A 71 3.39 8.09 3.94
CA LEU A 71 3.10 8.64 5.27
C LEU A 71 1.60 8.81 5.49
N PHE A 72 0.87 9.33 4.49
CA PHE A 72 -0.57 9.47 4.56
C PHE A 72 -1.27 8.12 4.77
N ILE A 73 -0.91 7.09 3.99
CA ILE A 73 -1.54 5.78 4.12
C ILE A 73 -1.22 5.13 5.47
N LEU A 74 0.04 5.19 5.92
CA LEU A 74 0.42 4.64 7.22
C LEU A 74 -0.29 5.35 8.37
N TRP A 75 -0.33 6.69 8.35
CA TRP A 75 -1.06 7.47 9.34
C TRP A 75 -2.56 7.16 9.32
N ALA A 76 -3.17 7.12 8.13
CA ALA A 76 -4.59 6.84 7.98
C ALA A 76 -4.93 5.43 8.46
N ALA A 77 -4.16 4.41 8.09
CA ALA A 77 -4.41 3.03 8.48
C ALA A 77 -4.16 2.80 9.98
N LEU A 78 -3.05 3.31 10.53
CA LEU A 78 -2.69 3.12 11.93
C LEU A 78 -3.56 3.95 12.88
N GLY A 79 -3.92 5.17 12.51
CA GLY A 79 -4.66 6.09 13.36
C GLY A 79 -6.17 5.98 13.23
N VAL A 80 -6.68 6.09 11.99
CA VAL A 80 -8.13 6.17 11.72
C VAL A 80 -8.70 4.82 11.28
N GLY A 81 -7.90 4.01 10.58
CA GLY A 81 -8.29 2.73 10.02
C GLY A 81 -8.25 1.58 11.01
N GLU A 82 -7.94 1.83 12.29
CA GLU A 82 -7.94 0.83 13.38
C GLU A 82 -7.16 -0.45 12.99
N LEU A 83 -6.03 -0.29 12.30
CA LEU A 83 -5.32 -1.42 11.68
C LEU A 83 -4.97 -2.52 12.68
N PHE A 84 -4.57 -2.18 13.90
CA PHE A 84 -4.23 -3.18 14.92
C PHE A 84 -5.44 -4.04 15.30
N ASP A 85 -6.58 -3.42 15.58
CA ASP A 85 -7.80 -4.16 15.92
C ASP A 85 -8.25 -5.05 14.76
N LYS A 86 -8.10 -4.58 13.51
CA LYS A 86 -8.41 -5.39 12.31
C LYS A 86 -7.46 -6.56 12.12
N VAL A 87 -6.18 -6.38 12.46
CA VAL A 87 -5.20 -7.48 12.46
C VAL A 87 -5.55 -8.50 13.56
N ASP A 88 -5.96 -8.05 14.74
CA ASP A 88 -6.40 -8.96 15.82
C ASP A 88 -7.66 -9.76 15.42
N MET A 89 -8.61 -9.11 14.74
CA MET A 89 -9.77 -9.80 14.14
C MET A 89 -9.32 -10.85 13.11
N MET A 90 -8.38 -10.51 12.22
CA MET A 90 -7.83 -11.43 11.22
C MET A 90 -7.17 -12.65 11.87
N LEU A 91 -6.35 -12.44 12.90
CA LEU A 91 -5.70 -13.52 13.63
C LEU A 91 -6.72 -14.42 14.35
N THR A 92 -7.79 -13.83 14.89
CA THR A 92 -8.88 -14.56 15.52
C THR A 92 -9.62 -15.43 14.49
N ASP A 93 -10.01 -14.87 13.35
CA ASP A 93 -10.70 -15.60 12.28
C ASP A 93 -9.86 -16.77 11.75
N PHE A 94 -8.55 -16.58 11.57
CA PHE A 94 -7.65 -17.66 11.13
C PHE A 94 -7.39 -18.71 12.20
N SER A 95 -7.54 -18.39 13.49
CA SER A 95 -7.44 -19.37 14.57
C SER A 95 -8.67 -20.28 14.68
N LEU A 96 -9.79 -19.87 14.08
CA LEU A 96 -11.06 -20.62 14.06
C LEU A 96 -11.21 -21.53 12.83
N LEU A 97 -10.26 -21.47 11.88
CA LEU A 97 -10.14 -22.34 10.71
C LEU A 97 -9.29 -23.58 11.00
#